data_AF-A0A1C4BEP1-F1
#
_entry.id   AF-A0A1C4BEP1-F1
#
_cell.length_a   1.000
_cell.length_b   1.000
_cell.length_c   1.000
_cell.angle_alpha   90.00
_cell.angle_beta   90.00
_cell.angle_gamma   90.00
#
_symmetry.space_group_name_H-M   'P 1'
#
loop_
_entity.id
_entity.type
_entity.pdbx_description
1 polymer ?
#
loop_
_entity_poly.entity_id
_entity_poly.type
_entity_poly.pdbx_seq_one_letter_code
_entity_poly.pdbx_strand_id
1 'polypeptide(L)'
;MVILIYILFYLVSILPIFVTIRYRGYSRVDYMENKRLRWERRIMLFLCVIIGFTHIFILCAHKTIISYSSEYKPLVFSAFAFFLFYSFFPLSWLEKPKSYIKQKKSK
;
A
#
# COMPACT_ATOMS: atom_id res chain seq x y z
N MET A 1 7.17 8.17 23.96
CA MET A 1 7.10 6.89 23.22
C MET A 1 5.88 6.80 22.30
N VAL A 2 4.66 7.09 22.79
CA VAL A 2 3.42 6.94 22.01
C VAL A 2 3.43 7.71 20.69
N ILE A 3 3.86 8.97 20.69
CA ILE A 3 3.98 9.80 19.47
C ILE A 3 4.91 9.17 18.41
N LEU A 4 6.03 8.57 18.83
CA LEU A 4 6.96 7.92 17.91
C LEU A 4 6.34 6.69 17.26
N ILE A 5 5.55 5.91 18.02
CA ILE A 5 4.79 4.76 17.49
C ILE A 5 3.79 5.23 16.44
N TYR A 6 3.09 6.34 16.68
CA TYR A 6 2.20 6.93 15.70
C TYR A 6 2.93 7.39 14.44
N ILE A 7 4.05 8.10 14.56
CA ILE A 7 4.84 8.56 13.42
C ILE A 7 5.31 7.38 12.57
N LEU A 8 5.86 6.34 13.21
CA LEU A 8 6.31 5.12 12.52
C LEU A 8 5.15 4.39 11.85
N PHE A 9 4.03 4.25 12.56
CA PHE A 9 2.82 3.65 12.02
C PHE A 9 2.38 4.39 10.76
N TYR A 10 2.16 5.70 10.80
CA TYR A 10 1.70 6.46 9.64
C TYR A 10 2.71 6.48 8.48
N LEU A 11 4.01 6.55 8.76
CA LEU A 11 5.05 6.47 7.73
C LEU A 11 4.93 5.15 6.94
N VAL A 12 4.85 4.04 7.65
CA VAL A 12 4.72 2.71 7.05
C VAL A 12 3.36 2.56 6.35
N SER A 13 2.30 3.05 7.00
CA SER A 13 0.93 2.95 6.52
C SER A 13 0.62 3.90 5.37
N ILE A 14 1.51 4.76 4.90
CA ILE A 14 1.31 5.56 3.66
C ILE A 14 2.09 4.97 2.48
N LEU A 15 3.13 4.16 2.72
CA LEU A 15 3.96 3.59 1.64
C LEU A 15 3.16 2.88 0.55
N PRO A 16 2.15 2.05 0.86
CA PRO A 16 1.37 1.40 -0.19
C PRO A 16 0.57 2.39 -1.06
N ILE A 17 0.20 3.56 -0.53
CA ILE A 17 -0.46 4.63 -1.31
C ILE A 17 0.51 5.20 -2.36
N PHE A 18 1.73 5.56 -1.94
CA PHE A 18 2.76 6.07 -2.86
C PHE A 18 3.11 5.05 -3.94
N VAL A 19 3.26 3.77 -3.56
CA VAL A 19 3.49 2.66 -4.49
C VAL A 19 2.34 2.59 -5.50
N THR A 20 1.11 2.62 -5.01
CA THR A 20 -0.09 2.57 -5.86
C THR A 20 -0.09 3.69 -6.90
N ILE A 21 0.19 4.93 -6.49
CA ILE A 21 0.23 6.10 -7.38
C ILE A 21 1.36 5.96 -8.40
N ARG A 22 2.58 5.63 -7.95
CA ARG A 22 3.77 5.52 -8.79
C ARG A 22 3.59 4.49 -9.90
N TYR A 23 3.06 3.33 -9.57
CA TYR A 23 3.00 2.20 -10.51
C TYR A 23 1.70 2.17 -11.35
N ARG A 24 0.67 2.94 -10.98
CA ARG A 24 -0.52 3.17 -11.82
C ARG A 24 -0.20 3.91 -13.12
N GLY A 25 0.92 4.64 -13.17
CA GLY A 25 1.36 5.39 -14.34
C GLY A 25 1.86 4.54 -15.52
N TYR A 26 2.24 3.28 -15.28
CA TYR A 26 2.85 2.42 -16.30
C TYR A 26 1.84 1.47 -16.94
N SER A 27 1.99 1.25 -18.25
CA SER A 27 1.20 0.29 -19.02
C SER A 27 1.72 -1.14 -18.83
N ARG A 28 0.92 -2.13 -19.26
CA ARG A 28 1.34 -3.55 -19.22
C ARG A 28 2.61 -3.80 -20.05
N VAL A 29 2.78 -3.07 -21.15
CA VAL A 29 3.93 -3.21 -22.07
C VAL A 29 5.21 -2.72 -21.39
N ASP A 30 5.15 -1.59 -20.67
CA ASP A 30 6.30 -1.05 -19.93
C ASP A 30 6.86 -2.06 -18.93
N TYR A 31 5.98 -2.80 -18.24
CA TYR A 31 6.38 -3.89 -17.34
C TYR A 31 6.91 -5.14 -18.06
N MET A 32 6.51 -5.36 -19.32
CA MET A 32 7.01 -6.48 -20.12
C MET A 32 8.41 -6.18 -20.69
N GLU A 33 8.64 -4.96 -21.15
CA GLU A 33 9.89 -4.56 -21.78
C GLU A 33 10.98 -4.20 -20.76
N ASN A 34 10.63 -3.62 -19.61
CA ASN A 34 11.59 -3.23 -18.58
C ASN A 34 11.65 -4.24 -17.41
N LYS A 35 12.66 -5.13 -17.45
CA LYS A 35 12.89 -6.14 -16.39
C LYS A 35 13.08 -5.52 -15.00
N ARG A 36 13.75 -4.36 -14.89
CA ARG A 36 13.99 -3.68 -13.62
C ARG A 36 12.68 -3.18 -13.01
N LEU A 37 11.86 -2.49 -13.80
CA LEU A 37 10.56 -1.97 -13.37
C LEU A 37 9.62 -3.10 -12.89
N ARG A 38 9.67 -4.25 -13.57
CA ARG A 38 8.90 -5.44 -13.18
C ARG A 38 9.33 -5.98 -11.80
N TRP A 39 10.63 -6.05 -11.55
CA TRP A 39 11.17 -6.49 -10.26
C TRP A 39 10.87 -5.49 -9.14
N GLU A 40 11.07 -4.19 -9.39
CA GLU A 40 10.74 -3.14 -8.43
C GLU A 40 9.24 -3.19 -8.05
N ARG A 41 8.35 -3.38 -9.03
CA ARG A 41 6.91 -3.59 -8.76
C ARG A 41 6.65 -4.82 -7.89
N ARG A 42 7.30 -5.95 -8.14
CA ARG A 42 7.10 -7.19 -7.36
C ARG A 42 7.52 -7.00 -5.90
N ILE A 43 8.69 -6.40 -5.68
CA ILE A 43 9.20 -6.11 -4.33
C ILE A 43 8.23 -5.17 -3.61
N MET A 44 7.75 -4.13 -4.28
CA MET A 44 6.83 -3.18 -3.68
C MET A 44 5.46 -3.80 -3.37
N LEU A 45 4.93 -4.67 -4.25
CA LEU A 45 3.72 -5.43 -3.96
C LEU A 45 3.90 -6.36 -2.76
N PHE A 46 5.04 -7.04 -2.66
CA PHE A 46 5.36 -7.89 -1.51
C PHE A 46 5.41 -7.08 -0.20
N LEU A 47 6.03 -5.89 -0.22
CA LEU A 47 6.02 -4.99 0.93
C LEU A 47 4.60 -4.53 1.30
N CYS A 48 3.76 -4.18 0.31
CA CYS A 48 2.36 -3.82 0.56
C CYS A 48 1.58 -4.96 1.24
N VAL A 49 1.84 -6.22 0.84
CA VAL A 49 1.23 -7.40 1.46
C VAL A 49 1.66 -7.53 2.92
N ILE A 50 2.96 -7.40 3.21
CA ILE A 50 3.47 -7.43 4.60
C ILE A 50 2.80 -6.33 5.43
N ILE A 51 2.71 -5.10 4.91
CA ILE A 51 2.06 -3.99 5.59
C ILE A 51 0.57 -4.29 5.81
N GLY A 52 -0.12 -4.89 4.83
CA GLY A 52 -1.49 -5.35 5.02
C GLY A 52 -1.64 -6.34 6.18
N PHE A 53 -0.74 -7.33 6.27
CA PHE A 53 -0.71 -8.27 7.38
C PHE A 53 -0.46 -7.61 8.74
N THR A 54 0.42 -6.60 8.83
CA THR A 54 0.62 -5.88 10.09
C THR A 54 -0.63 -5.12 10.52
N HIS A 55 -1.41 -4.56 9.58
CA HIS A 55 -2.69 -3.92 9.90
C HIS A 55 -3.71 -4.93 10.42
N ILE A 56 -3.82 -6.10 9.78
CA ILE A 56 -4.68 -7.20 10.25
C ILE A 56 -4.28 -7.61 11.66
N PHE A 57 -2.99 -7.77 11.93
CA PHE A 57 -2.49 -8.14 13.26
C PHE A 57 -2.87 -7.11 14.32
N ILE A 58 -2.70 -5.81 14.03
CA ILE A 58 -3.12 -4.72 14.94
C ILE A 58 -4.63 -4.79 15.21
N LEU A 59 -5.44 -5.07 14.20
CA LEU A 59 -6.90 -5.21 14.35
C LEU A 59 -7.28 -6.44 15.18
N CYS A 60 -6.63 -7.58 14.97
CA CYS A 60 -6.83 -8.78 15.79
C CYS A 60 -6.42 -8.54 17.25
N ALA A 61 -5.35 -7.79 17.48
CA ALA A 61 -4.84 -7.47 18.80
C ALA A 61 -5.49 -6.22 19.44
N HIS A 62 -6.54 -5.64 18.84
CA HIS A 62 -7.08 -4.35 19.29
C HIS A 62 -7.48 -4.32 20.76
N LYS A 63 -8.08 -5.40 21.29
CA LYS A 63 -8.50 -5.48 22.69
C LYS A 63 -7.31 -5.36 23.64
N THR A 64 -6.24 -6.09 23.33
CA THR A 64 -4.98 -6.06 24.08
C THR A 64 -4.35 -4.67 23.98
N ILE A 65 -4.26 -4.08 22.79
CA ILE A 65 -3.68 -2.74 22.58
C ILE A 65 -4.45 -1.66 23.35
N ILE A 66 -5.78 -1.67 23.28
CA ILE A 66 -6.63 -0.69 23.97
C ILE A 66 -6.56 -0.88 25.49
N SER A 67 -6.39 -2.13 25.97
CA SER A 67 -6.22 -2.40 27.40
C SER A 67 -4.90 -1.87 27.97
N TYR A 68 -3.85 -1.77 27.16
CA TYR A 68 -2.57 -1.16 27.56
C TYR A 68 -2.69 0.35 27.74
N SER A 69 -3.38 1.03 26.82
CA SER A 69 -3.70 2.45 26.96
C SER A 69 -4.85 2.86 26.03
N SER A 70 -5.74 3.70 26.53
CA SER A 70 -6.81 4.31 25.74
C SER A 70 -6.28 5.24 24.64
N GLU A 71 -5.04 5.73 24.77
CA GLU A 71 -4.36 6.56 23.78
C GLU A 71 -4.08 5.84 22.46
N TYR A 72 -4.19 4.50 22.40
CA TYR A 72 -4.01 3.73 21.17
C TYR A 72 -5.31 3.49 20.39
N LYS A 73 -6.47 3.94 20.89
CA LYS A 73 -7.74 3.84 20.16
C LYS A 73 -7.67 4.48 18.75
N PRO A 74 -7.10 5.70 18.58
CA PRO A 74 -6.93 6.29 17.25
C PRO A 74 -6.03 5.46 16.32
N LEU A 75 -5.00 4.78 16.87
CA LEU A 75 -4.11 3.92 16.11
C LEU A 75 -4.86 2.70 15.55
N VAL A 76 -5.64 2.03 16.39
CA VAL A 76 -6.48 0.89 15.96
C VAL A 76 -7.49 1.33 14.90
N PHE A 77 -8.16 2.46 15.11
CA PHE A 77 -9.09 3.01 14.13
C PHE A 77 -8.40 3.35 12.80
N SER A 78 -7.22 3.96 12.85
CA SER A 78 -6.42 4.26 11.67
C SER A 78 -6.00 2.98 10.96
N ALA A 79 -5.61 1.94 11.70
CA ALA A 79 -5.27 0.64 11.13
C ALA A 79 -6.46 0.01 10.39
N PHE A 80 -7.68 0.18 10.92
CA PHE A 80 -8.90 -0.24 10.24
C PHE A 80 -9.13 0.54 8.94
N ALA A 81 -9.01 1.87 8.98
CA ALA A 81 -9.20 2.71 7.79
C ALA A 81 -8.20 2.38 6.67
N PHE A 82 -6.91 2.23 7.01
CA PHE A 82 -5.88 1.82 6.06
C PHE A 82 -6.10 0.40 5.54
N PHE A 83 -6.51 -0.53 6.40
CA PHE A 83 -6.85 -1.89 5.96
C PHE A 83 -7.99 -1.91 4.94
N LEU A 84 -9.07 -1.15 5.16
CA LEU A 84 -10.15 -1.01 4.19
C LEU A 84 -9.63 -0.38 2.89
N PHE A 85 -8.90 0.73 2.98
CA PHE A 85 -8.31 1.38 1.82
C PHE A 85 -7.48 0.37 1.00
N TYR A 86 -6.61 -0.40 1.64
CA TYR A 86 -5.79 -1.42 1.00
C TYR A 86 -6.51 -2.68 0.58
N SER A 87 -7.70 -2.96 1.09
CA SER A 87 -8.50 -4.10 0.62
C SER A 87 -9.23 -3.74 -0.67
N PHE A 88 -9.69 -2.49 -0.81
CA PHE A 88 -10.44 -2.04 -1.99
C PHE A 88 -9.56 -1.47 -3.12
N PHE A 89 -8.44 -0.82 -2.80
CA PHE A 89 -7.60 -0.19 -3.83
C PHE A 89 -6.88 -1.16 -4.79
N PRO A 90 -6.35 -2.31 -4.34
CA PRO A 90 -5.72 -3.30 -5.22
C PRO A 90 -6.70 -3.91 -6.23
N LEU A 91 -7.99 -3.98 -5.92
CA LEU A 91 -9.02 -4.38 -6.89
C LEU A 91 -9.11 -3.38 -8.05
N SER A 92 -9.02 -2.07 -7.77
CA SER A 92 -8.97 -1.04 -8.83
C SER A 92 -7.69 -1.07 -9.68
N TRP A 93 -6.65 -1.78 -9.22
CA TRP A 93 -5.40 -1.99 -9.95
C TRP A 93 -5.47 -3.15 -10.97
N LEU A 94 -6.44 -4.05 -10.80
CA LEU A 94 -6.75 -5.11 -11.77
C LEU A 94 -7.54 -4.54 -12.97
N GLU A 95 -8.27 -3.46 -12.78
CA GLU A 95 -9.12 -2.87 -13.81
C GLU A 95 -8.36 -1.87 -14.69
N LYS A 96 -7.89 -2.43 -15.81
CA LYS A 96 -7.41 -1.77 -17.02
C LYS A 96 -6.03 -1.11 -16.90
N PRO A 97 -4.95 -1.77 -17.38
CA PRO A 97 -3.78 -1.04 -17.83
C PRO A 97 -4.24 0.08 -18.77
N LYS A 98 -3.77 1.32 -18.54
CA LYS A 98 -3.90 2.38 -19.53
C LYS A 98 -3.48 1.78 -20.87
N SER A 99 -4.41 1.80 -21.84
CA SER A 99 -4.11 1.44 -23.21
C SER A 99 -2.85 2.19 -23.59
N TYR A 100 -1.84 1.43 -24.01
CA TYR A 100 -0.56 1.95 -24.44
C TYR A 100 -0.81 3.15 -25.33
N ILE A 101 -0.53 4.37 -24.85
CA ILE A 101 -0.43 5.52 -25.73
C ILE A 101 0.78 5.13 -26.56
N LYS A 102 0.54 4.58 -27.77
CA LYS A 102 1.56 4.42 -28.80
C LYS A 102 2.24 5.78 -28.85
N GLN A 103 3.42 5.89 -28.25
CA GLN A 103 4.34 6.94 -28.64
C GLN A 103 4.56 6.67 -30.12
N LYS A 104 3.86 7.48 -30.91
CA LYS A 104 4.04 7.68 -32.33
C LYS A 104 5.56 7.75 -32.50
N LYS A 105 6.16 6.73 -33.13
CA LYS A 105 7.54 6.80 -33.58
C LYS A 105 7.64 8.10 -34.37
N SER A 106 8.27 9.09 -33.75
CA SER A 106 8.55 10.36 -34.39
C SER A 106 9.78 10.14 -35.25
N LYS A 107 9.53 10.06 -36.56
CA LYS A 107 10.46 10.05 -37.69
C LYS A 107 11.45 8.89 -37.77
#